data_AF-A0A8S3A0R2-F1
#
_entry.id   AF-A0A8S3A0R2-F1
#
_cell.length_a   1.000
_cell.length_b   1.000
_cell.length_c   1.000
_cell.angle_alpha   90.00
_cell.angle_beta   90.00
_cell.angle_gamma   90.00
#
_symmetry.space_group_name_H-M   'P 1'
#
loop_
_entity.id
_entity.type
_entity.pdbx_description
1 polymer ?
#
loop_
_entity_poly.entity_id
_entity_poly.type
_entity_poly.pdbx_seq_one_letter_code
_entity_poly.pdbx_strand_id
1 'polypeptide(L)' 'KPTYFRIISLDTGEQIARIPGPAFFMFHHINSYQSKDNKKKITVDICGFDDPQIINEFYLDKLRENIFPSGAGYLRRFEL' A
#
# COMPACT_ATOMS: atom_id res chain seq x y z
N LYS A 1 -1.84 12.21 -7.75
CA LYS A 1 -1.95 12.78 -6.38
C LYS A 1 -1.11 11.92 -5.45
N PRO A 2 -0.47 12.46 -4.40
CA PRO A 2 0.31 11.65 -3.46
C PRO A 2 -0.58 10.70 -2.67
N THR A 3 -0.01 9.59 -2.21
CA THR A 3 -0.64 8.70 -1.22
C THR A 3 -0.45 9.30 0.17
N TYR A 4 -1.46 9.21 1.02
CA TYR A 4 -1.36 9.67 2.41
C TYR A 4 -1.48 8.50 3.37
N PHE A 5 -0.46 8.30 4.19
CA PHE A 5 -0.53 7.39 5.33
C PHE A 5 -1.24 8.11 6.47
N ARG A 6 -2.39 7.60 6.89
CA ARG A 6 -3.14 8.12 8.05
C ARG A 6 -2.93 7.17 9.22
N ILE A 7 -2.34 7.67 10.29
CA ILE A 7 -2.10 6.89 11.51
C ILE A 7 -3.22 7.24 12.48
N ILE A 8 -4.01 6.24 12.85
CA ILE A 8 -5.15 6.37 13.75
C ILE A 8 -4.88 5.52 14.98
N SER A 9 -5.06 6.10 16.16
CA SER A 9 -4.98 5.38 17.43
C SER A 9 -6.11 4.36 17.51
N LEU A 10 -5.78 3.09 17.77
CA LEU A 10 -6.80 2.06 17.97
C LEU A 10 -7.51 2.19 19.31
N ASP A 11 -6.86 2.81 20.30
CA ASP A 11 -7.44 3.01 21.64
C ASP A 11 -8.42 4.17 21.69
N THR A 12 -8.13 5.26 20.96
CA THR A 12 -8.89 6.52 21.04
C THR A 12 -9.64 6.88 19.76
N GLY A 13 -9.31 6.27 18.62
CA GLY A 13 -9.85 6.62 17.31
C GLY A 13 -9.33 7.94 16.72
N GLU A 14 -8.45 8.65 17.43
CA GLU A 14 -7.90 9.92 16.96
C GLU A 14 -6.84 9.73 15.87
N GLN A 15 -6.81 10.62 14.88
CA GLN A 15 -5.75 10.64 13.88
C GLN A 15 -4.49 11.28 14.46
N ILE A 16 -3.51 10.44 14.82
CA ILE A 16 -2.23 10.85 15.40
C ILE A 16 -1.36 11.56 14.37
N ALA A 17 -1.40 11.14 13.11
CA ALA A 17 -0.60 11.73 12.05
C ALA A 17 -1.20 11.50 10.66
N ARG A 18 -0.82 12.38 9.72
CA ARG A 18 -1.12 12.25 8.29
C ARG A 18 0.13 12.59 7.49
N ILE A 19 0.79 11.55 6.97
CA ILE A 19 2.11 11.66 6.35
C ILE A 19 1.95 11.52 4.83
N PRO A 20 2.39 12.51 4.02
CA PRO A 20 2.43 12.36 2.57
C PRO A 20 3.54 11.37 2.17
N GLY A 21 3.24 10.51 1.21
CA GLY A 21 4.20 9.61 0.57
C GLY A 21 4.18 9.73 -0.96
N PRO A 22 5.02 8.95 -1.65
CA PRO A 22 4.97 8.86 -3.12
C PRO A 22 3.60 8.37 -3.57
N ALA A 23 3.23 8.71 -4.81
CA ALA A 23 2.06 8.11 -5.45
C ALA A 23 2.35 6.64 -5.77
N PHE A 24 1.42 5.76 -5.44
CA PHE A 24 1.45 4.34 -5.80
C PHE A 24 0.02 3.79 -5.68
N PHE A 25 -0.19 2.58 -6.20
CA PHE A 25 -1.42 1.82 -5.99
C PHE A 25 -1.13 0.50 -5.28
N MET A 26 -2.08 -0.04 -4.54
CA MET A 26 -1.93 -1.31 -3.84
C MET A 26 -3.29 -1.98 -3.62
N PHE A 27 -3.30 -3.30 -3.53
CA PHE A 27 -4.45 -4.06 -3.03
C PHE A 27 -4.20 -4.60 -1.63
N HIS A 28 -3.01 -5.18 -1.41
CA HIS A 28 -2.72 -5.98 -0.22
C HIS A 28 -1.62 -5.33 0.62
N HIS A 29 -1.94 -5.05 1.88
CA HIS A 29 -0.92 -4.93 2.91
C HIS A 29 -0.27 -6.29 3.16
N ILE A 30 1.03 -6.29 3.43
CA ILE A 30 1.77 -7.50 3.81
C ILE A 30 1.81 -7.57 5.34
N ASN A 31 2.36 -6.55 5.98
CA ASN A 31 2.37 -6.43 7.44
C ASN A 31 2.52 -4.96 7.85
N SER A 32 2.16 -4.63 9.08
CA SER A 32 2.44 -3.33 9.68
C SER A 32 2.72 -3.49 11.17
N TYR A 33 3.78 -2.86 11.65
CA TYR A 33 4.18 -2.99 13.04
C TYR A 33 4.90 -1.73 13.54
N GLN A 34 4.77 -1.49 14.84
CA GLN A 34 5.53 -0.46 15.54
C GLN A 34 6.91 -1.01 15.92
N SER A 35 7.96 -0.21 15.76
CA SER A 35 9.31 -0.63 16.15
C SER A 35 9.39 -0.88 17.66
N LYS A 36 10.07 -1.98 18.04
CA LYS A 36 10.33 -2.30 19.44
C LYS A 36 11.24 -1.26 20.10
N ASP A 37 12.20 -0.73 19.34
CA ASP A 37 13.21 0.21 19.85
C ASP A 37 12.70 1.66 19.83
N ASN A 38 11.74 1.97 18.96
CA ASN A 38 11.15 3.30 18.88
C ASN A 38 9.65 3.22 18.61
N LYS A 39 8.84 3.42 19.66
CA LYS A 39 7.37 3.42 19.57
C LYS A 39 6.80 4.51 18.65
N LYS A 40 7.57 5.52 18.24
CA LYS A 40 7.10 6.51 17.25
C LYS A 40 7.29 6.06 15.80
N LYS A 41 8.09 5.02 15.54
CA LYS A 41 8.34 4.49 14.20
C LYS A 41 7.37 3.36 13.87
N ILE A 42 6.73 3.46 12.71
CA ILE A 42 5.85 2.41 12.19
C ILE A 42 6.42 1.93 10.85
N THR A 43 6.62 0.62 10.74
CA THR A 43 6.94 -0.03 9.47
C THR A 43 5.65 -0.50 8.81
N VAL A 44 5.49 -0.18 7.52
CA VAL A 44 4.37 -0.61 6.69
C VAL A 44 4.91 -1.29 5.45
N ASP A 45 4.68 -2.60 5.34
CA ASP A 45 5.04 -3.42 4.19
C ASP A 45 3.80 -3.67 3.32
N ILE A 46 3.93 -3.42 2.02
CA ILE A 46 2.82 -3.53 1.07
C ILE A 46 3.25 -4.23 -0.22
N CYS A 47 2.27 -4.78 -0.93
CA CYS A 47 2.43 -5.17 -2.33
C CYS A 47 2.01 -3.99 -3.22
N GLY A 48 2.99 -3.20 -3.66
CA GLY A 48 2.78 -1.92 -4.34
C GLY A 48 3.02 -1.96 -5.85
N PHE A 49 2.16 -1.27 -6.59
CA PHE A 49 2.21 -0.98 -8.02
C PHE A 49 2.50 0.51 -8.24
N ASP A 50 3.15 0.86 -9.35
CA ASP A 50 3.43 2.28 -9.64
C ASP A 50 2.14 3.07 -9.92
N ASP A 51 1.13 2.41 -10.47
CA ASP A 51 -0.14 3.02 -10.83
C ASP A 51 -1.29 1.99 -10.78
N PRO A 52 -2.57 2.42 -10.89
CA PRO A 52 -3.73 1.53 -10.80
C PRO A 52 -4.11 0.84 -12.12
N GLN A 53 -3.31 0.95 -13.21
CA GLN A 53 -3.67 0.34 -14.51
C GLN A 53 -3.84 -1.17 -14.44
N ILE A 54 -3.19 -1.83 -13.46
CA ILE A 54 -3.35 -3.27 -13.21
C ILE A 54 -4.82 -3.69 -13.03
N ILE A 55 -5.70 -2.82 -12.54
CA ILE A 55 -7.14 -3.09 -12.41
C ILE A 55 -7.76 -3.38 -13.79
N ASN A 56 -7.34 -2.64 -14.82
CA ASN A 56 -7.87 -2.79 -16.18
C ASN A 56 -7.42 -4.10 -16.83
N GLU A 57 -6.30 -4.65 -16.38
CA GLU A 57 -5.76 -5.93 -16.88
C GLU A 57 -6.46 -7.14 -16.23
N PHE A 58 -7.16 -6.93 -15.11
CA PHE A 58 -7.94 -7.96 -14.42
C PHE A 58 -9.40 -8.08 -14.92
N TYR A 59 -9.80 -7.38 -15.99
CA TYR A 59 -11.10 -7.63 -16.61
C TYR A 59 -11.17 -9.04 -17.24
N LEU A 60 -12.36 -9.64 -17.20
CA LEU A 60 -12.56 -11.04 -17.58
C LEU A 60 -12.28 -11.33 -19.06
N ASP A 61 -12.53 -10.37 -19.94
CA ASP A 61 -12.19 -10.49 -21.37
C ASP A 61 -10.67 -10.65 -21.54
N LYS A 62 -9.87 -9.84 -20.85
CA LYS A 62 -8.40 -9.92 -20.87
C LYS A 62 -7.87 -11.25 -20.31
N LEU A 63 -8.35 -11.63 -19.13
CA LEU A 63 -7.86 -12.84 -18.45
C LEU A 63 -8.22 -14.13 -19.23
N ARG A 64 -9.38 -14.16 -19.90
CA ARG A 64 -9.81 -15.33 -20.69
C ARG A 64 -9.11 -15.44 -22.04
N GLU A 65 -8.47 -14.37 -22.52
CA GLU A 65 -7.62 -14.36 -23.71
C GLU A 65 -6.18 -14.87 -23.44
N ASN A 66 -5.89 -15.35 -22.23
CA ASN A 66 -4.53 -15.68 -21.75
C ASN A 66 -3.55 -14.49 -21.85
N ILE A 67 -4.06 -13.26 -21.78
CA ILE A 67 -3.24 -12.06 -21.63
C ILE A 67 -2.93 -11.92 -20.15
N PHE A 68 -1.68 -12.18 -19.78
CA PHE A 68 -1.22 -11.98 -18.42
C PHE A 68 -1.06 -10.48 -18.14
N PRO A 69 -1.34 -10.04 -16.90
CA PRO A 69 -1.07 -8.66 -16.51
C PRO A 69 0.39 -8.29 -16.74
N SER A 70 0.61 -7.11 -17.31
CA SER A 70 1.93 -6.56 -17.65
C SER A 70 2.72 -6.10 -16.42
N GLY A 71 2.01 -5.81 -15.33
CA GLY A 71 2.59 -5.34 -14.07
C GLY A 71 2.59 -6.41 -12.97
N ALA A 72 3.64 -6.40 -12.14
CA ALA A 72 3.69 -7.14 -10.89
C ALA A 72 3.66 -6.18 -9.70
N GLY A 73 3.01 -6.61 -8.61
CA GLY A 73 3.13 -5.93 -7.34
C GLY A 73 4.43 -6.33 -6.66
N TYR A 74 5.20 -5.35 -6.18
CA TYR A 74 6.46 -5.60 -5.47
C TYR A 74 6.33 -5.22 -4.01
N LEU A 75 7.11 -5.89 -3.15
CA LEU A 75 7.28 -5.47 -1.76
C LEU A 75 7.82 -4.04 -1.72
N ARG A 76 7.06 -3.13 -1.11
CA ARG A 76 7.53 -1.79 -0.75
C ARG A 76 7.41 -1.63 0.75
N ARG A 77 8.52 -1.24 1.39
CA ARG A 77 8.58 -0.92 2.83
C ARG A 77 8.58 0.59 3.02
N PHE A 78 7.66 1.08 3.84
CA PHE A 78 7.64 2.46 4.30
C PHE A 78 7.95 2.51 5.79
N GLU A 79 8.85 3.40 6.17
CA GLU A 79 9.10 3.76 7.57
C GLU A 79 8.45 5.12 7.81
N LEU A 80 7.45 5.14 8.69
CA LEU A 80 6.65 6.30 9.08
C LEU A 80 7.11 6.81 10.45
#